data_AF-A0A955DR36-F1
#
_entry.id   AF-A0A955DR36-F1
#
_cell.length_a   1.000
_cell.length_b   1.000
_cell.length_c   1.000
_cell.angle_alpha   90.00
_cell.angle_beta   90.00
_cell.angle_gamma   90.00
#
_symmetry.space_group_name_H-M   'P 1'
#
loop_
_entity.id
_entity.type
_entity.pdbx_description
1 polymer ?
#
loop_
_entity_poly.entity_id
_entity_poly.type
_entity_poly.pdbx_seq_one_letter_code
_entity_poly.pdbx_strand_id
1 'polypeptide(L)' 'NSGKPLPINVDGAMGALLADLGFEPAVMNGIFMIARVPGLVAHVHEEHTRERPMRKIDPVNHTYDGPADRHL' A
#
# COMPACT_ATOMS: atom_id res chain seq x y z
N ASN A 1 4.92 20.45 -26.63
CA ASN A 1 4.37 19.94 -25.37
C ASN A 1 5.18 18.76 -24.85
N SER A 2 6.39 19.00 -24.36
CA SER A 2 7.08 18.03 -23.50
C SER A 2 6.70 18.37 -22.06
N GLY A 3 5.84 17.56 -21.46
CA GLY A 3 5.44 17.69 -20.06
C GLY A 3 6.65 17.57 -19.11
N LYS A 4 6.43 17.87 -17.83
CA LYS A 4 7.46 17.73 -16.80
C LYS A 4 8.03 16.30 -16.81
N PRO A 5 9.35 16.13 -16.56
CA PRO A 5 9.93 14.80 -16.43
C PRO A 5 9.26 14.07 -15.27
N LEU A 6 8.70 12.89 -15.56
CA LEU A 6 8.08 12.00 -14.57
C LEU A 6 9.08 10.89 -14.25
N PRO A 7 9.68 10.89 -13.05
CA PRO A 7 10.60 9.83 -12.66
C PRO A 7 9.87 8.49 -12.56
N ILE A 8 10.58 7.41 -12.85
CA ILE A 8 10.07 6.05 -12.65
C ILE A 8 9.85 5.80 -11.15
N ASN A 9 8.72 5.21 -10.79
CA ASN A 9 8.45 4.81 -9.41
C ASN A 9 9.15 3.47 -9.08
N VAL A 10 9.09 3.05 -7.82
CA VAL A 10 9.72 1.80 -7.38
C VAL A 10 9.15 0.57 -8.10
N ASP A 11 7.85 0.56 -8.39
CA ASP A 11 7.18 -0.55 -9.07
C ASP A 11 7.69 -0.71 -10.50
N GLY A 12 7.84 0.40 -11.23
CA GLY A 12 8.40 0.42 -12.57
C GLY A 12 9.87 0.00 -12.59
N ALA A 13 10.66 0.48 -11.62
CA ALA A 13 12.06 0.08 -11.49
C ALA A 13 12.22 -1.42 -11.19
N MET A 14 11.42 -1.94 -10.26
CA MET A 14 11.40 -3.37 -9.93
C MET A 14 10.91 -4.22 -11.11
N GLY A 15 9.86 -3.80 -11.80
CA GLY A 15 9.32 -4.50 -12.97
C GLY A 15 10.34 -4.57 -14.11
N ALA A 16 11.05 -3.47 -14.38
CA ALA A 16 12.11 -3.44 -15.38
C ALA A 16 13.24 -4.43 -15.04
N LEU A 17 13.71 -4.43 -13.79
CA LEU A 17 14.76 -5.36 -13.34
C LEU A 17 14.31 -6.83 -13.43
N LEU A 18 13.10 -7.15 -13.01
CA LEU A 18 12.57 -8.51 -13.09
C LEU A 18 12.38 -8.98 -14.53
N ALA A 19 11.97 -8.09 -15.43
CA ALA A 19 11.90 -8.37 -16.86
C ALA A 19 13.29 -8.63 -17.46
N ASP A 20 14.29 -7.80 -17.12
CA ASP A 20 15.68 -7.99 -17.56
C ASP A 20 16.28 -9.31 -17.07
N LEU A 21 15.84 -9.79 -15.90
CA LEU A 21 16.22 -11.09 -15.33
C LEU A 21 15.43 -12.27 -15.91
N GLY A 22 14.48 -12.04 -16.82
CA GLY A 22 13.72 -13.08 -17.51
C GLY A 22 12.59 -13.72 -16.69
N PHE A 23 12.11 -13.05 -15.63
CA PHE A 23 10.95 -13.54 -14.88
C PHE A 23 9.68 -13.45 -15.73
N GLU A 24 8.77 -14.39 -15.53
CA GLU A 24 7.44 -14.33 -16.14
C GLU A 24 6.62 -13.21 -15.49
N PRO A 25 5.94 -12.34 -16.27
CA PRO A 25 5.14 -11.24 -15.71
C PRO A 25 4.10 -11.70 -14.68
N ALA A 26 3.57 -12.92 -14.84
CA ALA A 26 2.60 -13.52 -13.93
C ALA A 26 3.13 -13.70 -12.48
N VAL A 27 4.46 -13.83 -12.30
CA VAL A 27 5.08 -14.05 -10.97
C VAL A 27 5.68 -12.78 -10.35
N MET A 28 5.86 -11.70 -11.11
CA MET A 28 6.57 -10.50 -10.63
C MET A 28 5.87 -9.82 -9.45
N ASN A 29 4.53 -9.75 -9.45
CA ASN A 29 3.77 -9.22 -8.31
C ASN A 29 3.98 -10.08 -7.04
N GLY A 30 4.26 -11.37 -7.20
CA GLY A 30 4.61 -12.27 -6.08
C GLY A 30 5.89 -11.83 -5.37
N ILE A 31 6.91 -11.42 -6.13
CA ILE A 31 8.18 -10.93 -5.58
C ILE A 31 7.96 -9.65 -4.79
N PHE A 32 7.14 -8.73 -5.32
CA PHE A 32 6.75 -7.52 -4.59
C PHE A 32 6.05 -7.87 -3.26
N MET A 33 5.07 -8.79 -3.28
CA MET A 33 4.38 -9.22 -2.07
C MET A 33 5.34 -9.80 -1.02
N ILE A 34 6.25 -10.69 -1.42
CA ILE A 34 7.26 -11.28 -0.52
C ILE A 34 8.11 -10.20 0.15
N ALA A 35 8.55 -9.19 -0.60
CA ALA A 35 9.34 -8.09 -0.05
C ALA A 35 8.56 -7.25 0.98
N ARG A 36 7.23 -7.16 0.87
CA ARG A 36 6.38 -6.38 1.78
C ARG A 36 5.99 -7.13 3.06
N VAL A 37 5.89 -8.46 3.01
CA VAL A 37 5.44 -9.30 4.13
C VAL A 37 6.21 -9.03 5.44
N PRO A 38 7.55 -8.96 5.47
CA PRO A 38 8.29 -8.69 6.72
C PRO A 38 7.90 -7.36 7.37
N GLY A 39 7.70 -6.30 6.58
CA GLY A 39 7.27 -5.00 7.07
C GLY A 39 5.85 -5.02 7.65
N LEU A 40 4.94 -5.75 7.02
CA LEU A 40 3.58 -5.93 7.53
C LEU A 40 3.58 -6.70 8.86
N VAL A 41 4.38 -7.77 8.96
CA VAL A 41 4.56 -8.52 10.22
C VAL A 41 5.11 -7.62 11.32
N ALA A 42 6.11 -6.79 11.02
CA ALA A 42 6.66 -5.84 11.99
C ALA A 42 5.60 -4.83 12.46
N HIS A 43 4.80 -4.26 11.56
CA HIS A 43 3.71 -3.34 11.93
C HIS A 43 2.63 -4.02 12.77
N VAL A 44 2.23 -5.24 12.40
CA VAL A 44 1.25 -6.03 13.19
C VAL A 44 1.81 -6.32 14.59
N HIS A 45 3.08 -6.67 14.70
CA HIS A 45 3.72 -6.90 15.98
C HIS A 45 3.81 -5.62 16.83
N GLU A 46 4.18 -4.50 16.22
CA GLU A 46 4.22 -3.19 16.88
C GLU A 46 2.86 -2.77 17.41
N GLU A 47 1.81 -2.89 16.59
CA GLU A 47 0.43 -2.58 16.97
C GLU A 47 -0.03 -3.45 18.15
N HIS A 48 0.21 -4.76 18.11
CA HIS A 48 -0.19 -5.67 19.20
C HIS A 48 0.56 -5.44 20.52
N THR A 49 1.81 -4.98 20.47
CA THR A 49 2.67 -4.89 21.65
C THR A 49 2.69 -3.51 22.29
N ARG A 50 2.41 -2.44 21.52
CA ARG A 50 2.53 -1.06 22.00
C ARG A 50 1.21 -0.31 22.07
N GLU A 51 0.17 -0.77 21.37
CA GLU A 51 -1.09 -0.05 21.29
C GLU A 51 -2.22 -0.75 22.05
N ARG A 52 -3.26 0.01 22.40
CA ARG A 52 -4.45 -0.54 23.05
C ARG A 52 -5.31 -1.29 22.02
N PRO A 53 -5.91 -2.44 22.39
CA PRO A 53 -6.87 -3.12 21.54
C PRO A 53 -7.98 -2.18 21.06
N MET A 54 -8.33 -2.29 19.77
CA MET A 54 -9.38 -1.49 19.12
C MET A 54 -9.16 0.03 19.19
N ARG A 55 -7.91 0.51 19.16
CA ARG A 55 -7.66 1.95 19.06
C ARG A 55 -8.25 2.51 17.76
N LYS A 56 -8.76 3.75 17.82
CA LYS A 56 -9.24 4.47 16.64
C LYS A 56 -8.05 4.95 15.83
N ILE A 57 -7.96 4.54 14.57
CA ILE A 57 -6.98 5.03 13.60
C ILE A 57 -7.64 6.17 12.81
N ASP A 58 -7.05 7.36 12.87
CA ASP A 58 -7.50 8.65 12.28
C ASP A 58 -9.04 8.79 12.10
N PRO A 59 -9.77 9.15 13.17
CA PRO A 59 -11.20 9.36 13.08
C PRO A 59 -11.58 10.74 12.51
N VAL A 60 -10.63 11.60 12.11
CA VAL A 60 -10.91 13.04 11.89
C VAL A 60 -10.80 13.42 10.42
N ASN A 61 -9.89 12.83 9.65
CA ASN A 61 -9.73 13.16 8.22
C ASN A 61 -10.56 12.25 7.31
N HIS A 62 -11.86 12.18 7.54
CA HIS A 62 -12.79 11.50 6.64
C HIS A 62 -13.96 12.40 6.28
N THR A 63 -14.42 12.30 5.04
CA THR A 63 -15.63 12.96 4.57
C THR A 63 -16.71 11.91 4.39
N TYR A 64 -17.82 12.05 5.10
CA TYR A 64 -19.00 11.21 4.88
C TYR A 64 -19.70 11.67 3.58
N ASP A 65 -19.83 10.76 2.62
CA ASP A 65 -20.45 11.00 1.30
C ASP A 65 -21.85 10.35 1.18
N GLY A 66 -22.40 9.82 2.27
CA GLY A 66 -23.70 9.17 2.31
C GLY A 66 -24.89 10.13 2.47
N PRO A 67 -26.13 9.61 2.49
CA PRO A 67 -27.33 10.41 2.69
C PRO A 67 -27.31 11.12 4.05
N ALA A 68 -27.87 12.35 4.10
CA ALA A 68 -28.09 13.08 5.34
C ALA A 68 -29.02 12.32 6.29
N ASP A 69 -28.91 12.63 7.59
CA ASP A 69 -29.75 12.06 8.64
C ASP A 69 -31.24 12.14 8.26
N ARG A 70 -31.93 11.01 8.36
CA ARG A 70 -33.37 10.90 8.10
C ARG A 70 -34.08 10.69 9.43
N HIS A 71 -35.00 11.57 9.78
CA HIS A 71 -35.94 11.30 10.87
C HIS A 71 -36.91 10.21 10.41
N LEU A 72 -37.03 9.15 11.21
CA LEU A 72 -38.02 8.09 11.04
C LEU A 72 -39.36 8.50 11.65
#